data_AF-A0A453PFK8-F1
#
_entry.id   AF-A0A453PFK8-F1
#
_cell.length_a   1.000
_cell.length_b   1.000
_cell.length_c   1.000
_cell.angle_alpha   90.00
_cell.angle_beta   90.00
_cell.angle_gamma   90.00
#
_symmetry.space_group_name_H-M   'P 1'
#
loop_
_entity.id
_entity.type
_entity.pdbx_description
1 polymer ?
#
loop_
_entity_poly.entity_id
_entity_poly.type
_entity_poly.pdbx_seq_one_letter_code
_entity_poly.pdbx_strand_id
1 'polypeptide(L)'
;VKSTILHFQLRNLVWATSKHDVYLMSHYSVLHWSALSGVDTELMNVQGHVAPKEKHPGSLLEGFSQTKVSTMAVKDNLLVAGGFQGELICKHLDREGISFCCRTSHDDNALTNAIEIFNTSSGAVHFMASSNDNGVRDYDMERFQLCNHFQFDCPVNGMMRTENYGASSAAIGILQGKSCTCPSFWVAAFAT
;
A
#
# COMPACT_ATOMS: atom_id res chain seq x y z
N VAL A 1 -19.52 6.07 11.88
CA VAL A 1 -18.45 5.05 11.79
C VAL A 1 -17.43 5.28 12.90
N LYS A 2 -17.07 4.28 13.72
CA LYS A 2 -16.12 4.40 14.85
C LYS A 2 -14.85 3.60 14.53
N SER A 3 -13.68 4.24 14.63
CA SER A 3 -12.37 3.59 14.39
C SER A 3 -11.96 2.71 15.57
N THR A 4 -11.36 1.54 15.29
CA THR A 4 -10.89 0.56 16.29
C THR A 4 -9.39 0.28 16.21
N ILE A 5 -8.64 1.19 15.61
CA ILE A 5 -7.20 1.14 15.42
C ILE A 5 -6.49 1.22 16.79
N LEU A 6 -5.73 0.18 17.14
CA LEU A 6 -5.05 0.03 18.45
C LEU A 6 -3.57 0.46 18.45
N HIS A 7 -2.96 0.74 17.29
CA HIS A 7 -1.50 0.80 17.15
C HIS A 7 -1.00 2.14 16.55
N PHE A 8 0.04 2.73 17.15
CA PHE A 8 0.57 4.06 16.83
C PHE A 8 1.36 4.14 15.51
N GLN A 9 1.68 3.00 14.89
CA GLN A 9 2.33 2.94 13.59
C GLN A 9 1.35 2.89 12.41
N LEU A 10 0.05 2.80 12.67
CA LEU A 10 -0.98 2.73 11.62
C LEU A 10 -1.12 4.09 10.93
N ARG A 11 -0.92 4.11 9.62
CA ARG A 11 -0.98 5.32 8.79
C ARG A 11 -1.91 5.06 7.62
N ASN A 12 -2.61 6.10 7.16
CA ASN A 12 -3.39 6.06 5.92
C ASN A 12 -4.42 4.90 5.83
N LEU A 13 -5.12 4.63 6.94
CA LEU A 13 -6.20 3.63 7.00
C LEU A 13 -7.57 4.19 6.60
N VAL A 14 -7.60 5.42 6.06
CA VAL A 14 -8.77 6.07 5.49
C VAL A 14 -8.34 6.74 4.19
N TRP A 15 -9.09 6.53 3.12
CA TRP A 15 -8.84 7.10 1.79
C TRP A 15 -10.14 7.61 1.18
N ALA A 16 -10.09 8.69 0.41
CA ALA A 16 -11.23 9.17 -0.36
C ALA A 16 -10.85 9.32 -1.84
N THR A 17 -11.53 8.60 -2.73
CA THR A 17 -11.28 8.68 -4.18
C THR A 17 -12.16 9.72 -4.87
N SER A 18 -13.23 10.13 -4.20
CA SER A 18 -14.16 11.17 -4.67
C SER A 18 -14.78 11.89 -3.47
N LYS A 19 -15.58 12.94 -3.72
CA LYS A 19 -16.35 13.61 -2.66
C LYS A 19 -17.41 12.72 -1.98
N HIS A 20 -17.70 11.57 -2.58
CA HIS A 20 -18.76 10.66 -2.15
C HIS A 20 -18.24 9.32 -1.67
N ASP A 21 -17.00 8.96 -2.00
CA ASP A 21 -16.48 7.61 -1.79
C ASP A 21 -15.34 7.64 -0.79
N VAL A 22 -15.57 6.98 0.35
CA VAL A 22 -14.62 6.84 1.44
C VAL A 22 -14.33 5.37 1.67
N TYR A 23 -13.05 5.03 1.78
CA TYR A 23 -12.56 3.69 2.07
C TYR A 23 -11.89 3.74 3.43
N LEU A 24 -12.16 2.76 4.28
CA LEU A 24 -11.56 2.72 5.60
C LEU A 24 -11.29 1.30 6.07
N MET A 25 -10.27 1.16 6.91
CA MET A 25 -10.04 -0.06 7.66
C MET A 25 -10.84 -0.03 8.97
N SER A 26 -11.62 -1.08 9.22
CA SER A 26 -12.29 -1.33 10.50
C SER A 26 -12.04 -2.77 10.93
N HIS A 27 -11.38 -2.95 12.08
CA HIS A 27 -10.95 -4.26 12.60
C HIS A 27 -10.07 -5.02 11.59
N TYR A 28 -10.66 -5.95 10.85
CA TYR A 28 -10.03 -6.77 9.83
C TYR A 28 -10.66 -6.56 8.44
N SER A 29 -11.57 -5.60 8.30
CA SER A 29 -12.33 -5.39 7.08
C SER A 29 -11.97 -4.04 6.46
N VAL A 30 -11.70 -4.04 5.16
CA VAL A 30 -11.68 -2.82 4.35
C VAL A 30 -13.10 -2.57 3.86
N LEU A 31 -13.65 -1.43 4.25
CA LEU A 31 -15.01 -1.01 3.93
C LEU A 31 -14.97 0.13 2.92
N HIS A 32 -15.91 0.15 1.99
CA HIS A 32 -16.25 1.29 1.16
C HIS A 32 -17.59 1.85 1.60
N TRP A 33 -17.60 3.12 1.99
CA TRP A 33 -18.80 3.87 2.27
C TRP A 33 -19.05 4.87 1.14
N SER A 34 -20.28 4.88 0.62
CA SER A 34 -20.71 5.86 -0.36
C SER A 34 -21.76 6.80 0.23
N ALA A 35 -21.50 8.11 0.16
CA ALA A 35 -22.45 9.15 0.57
C ALA A 35 -23.74 9.15 -0.26
N LEU A 36 -23.70 8.59 -1.48
CA LEU A 36 -24.85 8.52 -2.38
C LEU A 36 -25.82 7.41 -2.00
N SER A 37 -25.31 6.25 -1.59
CA SER A 37 -26.14 5.11 -1.17
C SER A 37 -26.40 5.09 0.34
N GLY A 38 -25.51 5.71 1.13
CA GLY A 38 -25.52 5.61 2.59
C GLY A 38 -25.16 4.21 3.12
N VAL A 39 -24.61 3.34 2.29
CA VAL A 39 -24.32 1.93 2.60
C VAL A 39 -22.82 1.70 2.74
N ASP A 40 -22.45 0.93 3.76
CA ASP A 40 -21.12 0.34 3.91
C ASP A 40 -21.05 -0.99 3.14
N THR A 41 -20.10 -1.12 2.22
CA THR A 41 -19.80 -2.35 1.47
C THR A 41 -18.46 -2.91 1.93
N GLU A 42 -18.43 -4.18 2.36
CA GLU A 42 -17.16 -4.85 2.67
C GLU A 42 -16.45 -5.27 1.38
N LEU A 43 -15.22 -4.77 1.19
CA LEU A 43 -14.42 -5.05 0.00
C LEU A 43 -13.46 -6.22 0.19
N MET A 44 -12.96 -6.39 1.41
CA MET A 44 -11.96 -7.40 1.77
C MET A 44 -11.98 -7.61 3.28
N ASN A 45 -11.92 -8.87 3.71
CA ASN A 45 -11.79 -9.25 5.11
C ASN A 45 -10.50 -10.07 5.30
N VAL A 46 -9.53 -9.51 6.02
CA VAL A 46 -8.21 -10.11 6.28
C VAL A 46 -8.13 -10.89 7.59
N GLN A 47 -9.26 -11.08 8.29
CA GLN A 47 -9.31 -11.94 9.49
C GLN A 47 -9.12 -13.40 9.09
N GLY A 48 -9.76 -13.79 8.00
CA GLY A 48 -9.67 -15.12 7.42
C GLY A 48 -8.44 -15.30 6.54
N HIS A 49 -8.50 -16.36 5.74
CA HIS A 49 -7.50 -16.63 4.72
C HIS A 49 -7.79 -15.81 3.46
N VAL A 50 -6.78 -15.11 2.96
CA VAL A 50 -6.85 -14.23 1.80
C VAL A 50 -5.81 -14.68 0.78
N ALA A 51 -6.28 -15.20 -0.35
CA ALA A 51 -5.44 -15.69 -1.43
C ALA A 51 -5.84 -15.07 -2.77
N PRO A 52 -4.91 -14.92 -3.72
CA PRO A 52 -5.20 -14.34 -5.02
C PRO A 52 -6.05 -15.31 -5.84
N LYS A 53 -7.10 -14.80 -6.50
CA LYS A 53 -7.92 -15.59 -7.43
C LYS A 53 -7.28 -15.70 -8.81
N GLU A 54 -6.41 -14.74 -9.15
CA GLU A 54 -5.66 -14.71 -10.40
C GLU A 54 -4.26 -15.30 -10.18
N LYS A 55 -3.70 -15.98 -11.21
CA LYS A 55 -2.37 -16.58 -11.13
C LYS A 55 -1.36 -15.74 -11.89
N HIS A 56 -0.54 -15.02 -11.13
CA HIS A 56 0.52 -14.16 -11.67
C HIS A 56 1.89 -14.60 -11.15
N PRO A 57 2.98 -14.49 -11.95
CA PRO A 57 4.30 -14.96 -11.55
C PRO A 57 4.84 -14.35 -10.25
N GLY A 58 4.54 -13.07 -9.98
CA GLY A 58 4.95 -12.40 -8.74
C GLY A 58 4.05 -12.68 -7.54
N SER A 59 2.96 -13.44 -7.72
CA SER A 59 1.93 -13.61 -6.70
C SER A 59 2.25 -14.78 -5.77
N LEU A 60 2.11 -14.53 -4.48
CA LEU A 60 2.16 -15.55 -3.45
C LEU A 60 0.82 -16.30 -3.42
N LEU A 61 0.75 -17.43 -4.12
CA LEU A 61 -0.50 -18.19 -4.30
C LEU A 61 -1.06 -18.80 -3.02
N GLU A 62 -0.20 -19.07 -2.03
CA GLU A 62 -0.62 -19.50 -0.71
C GLU A 62 -1.40 -18.42 0.04
N GLY A 63 -1.28 -17.14 -0.35
CA GLY A 63 -1.97 -16.05 0.32
C GLY A 63 -1.48 -15.78 1.74
N PHE A 64 -2.34 -15.14 2.53
CA PHE A 64 -2.07 -14.74 3.91
C PHE A 64 -3.25 -15.07 4.82
N SER A 65 -3.00 -15.11 6.12
CA SER A 65 -4.03 -15.31 7.13
C SER A 65 -3.83 -14.33 8.27
N GLN A 66 -4.93 -13.76 8.78
CA GLN A 66 -4.91 -12.86 9.94
C GLN A 66 -3.96 -11.66 9.75
N THR A 67 -3.88 -11.13 8.52
CA THR A 67 -2.99 -10.01 8.21
C THR A 67 -3.38 -8.78 9.02
N LYS A 68 -2.43 -8.22 9.76
CA LYS A 68 -2.59 -6.94 10.44
C LYS A 68 -2.22 -5.84 9.45
N VAL A 69 -3.23 -5.15 8.92
CA VAL A 69 -3.02 -4.06 7.95
C VAL A 69 -2.41 -2.86 8.66
N SER A 70 -1.27 -2.39 8.15
CA SER A 70 -0.55 -1.20 8.62
C SER A 70 -0.90 0.08 7.86
N THR A 71 -1.18 -0.05 6.57
CA THR A 71 -1.47 1.06 5.65
C THR A 71 -2.32 0.58 4.48
N MET A 72 -3.06 1.48 3.84
CA MET A 72 -3.75 1.18 2.58
C MET A 72 -3.72 2.38 1.63
N ALA A 73 -3.91 2.12 0.35
CA ALA A 73 -4.11 3.13 -0.68
C ALA A 73 -5.25 2.70 -1.59
N VAL A 74 -6.06 3.67 -2.03
CA VAL A 74 -7.13 3.45 -3.01
C VAL A 74 -7.08 4.54 -4.06
N LYS A 75 -6.92 4.15 -5.33
CA LYS A 75 -6.91 5.05 -6.48
C LYS A 75 -7.09 4.25 -7.76
N ASP A 76 -7.66 4.86 -8.80
CA ASP A 76 -7.73 4.27 -10.14
C ASP A 76 -8.27 2.83 -10.14
N ASN A 77 -9.32 2.60 -9.34
CA ASN A 77 -10.01 1.32 -9.21
C ASN A 77 -9.11 0.18 -8.64
N LEU A 78 -8.02 0.54 -7.98
CA LEU A 78 -7.12 -0.36 -7.27
C LEU A 78 -7.13 -0.04 -5.77
N LEU A 79 -7.30 -1.07 -4.95
CA LEU A 79 -7.05 -1.05 -3.50
C LEU A 79 -5.79 -1.86 -3.23
N VAL A 80 -4.84 -1.28 -2.49
CA VAL A 80 -3.66 -1.98 -1.99
C VAL A 80 -3.60 -1.85 -0.48
N ALA A 81 -3.47 -2.96 0.23
CA ALA A 81 -3.27 -3.01 1.68
C ALA A 81 -1.88 -3.56 2.00
N GLY A 82 -1.17 -2.89 2.90
CA GLY A 82 0.13 -3.28 3.42
C GLY A 82 0.02 -3.83 4.83
N GLY A 83 0.80 -4.85 5.16
CA GLY A 83 0.79 -5.53 6.46
C GLY A 83 2.06 -5.35 7.29
N PHE A 84 2.01 -5.85 8.52
CA PHE A 84 3.10 -5.78 9.52
C PHE A 84 4.30 -6.67 9.20
N GLN A 85 4.12 -7.73 8.41
CA GLN A 85 5.16 -8.70 8.02
C GLN A 85 5.42 -8.62 6.51
N GLY A 86 5.40 -7.39 5.98
CA GLY A 86 5.71 -7.11 4.59
C GLY A 86 4.65 -7.57 3.60
N GLU A 87 3.45 -7.96 4.05
CA GLU A 87 2.37 -8.37 3.17
C GLU A 87 1.88 -7.20 2.30
N LEU A 88 1.67 -7.46 1.02
CA LEU A 88 0.98 -6.56 0.09
C LEU A 88 -0.17 -7.32 -0.53
N ILE A 89 -1.39 -6.79 -0.39
CA ILE A 89 -2.62 -7.38 -0.92
C ILE A 89 -3.29 -6.37 -1.84
N CYS A 90 -3.43 -6.73 -3.11
CA CYS A 90 -3.98 -5.90 -4.18
C CYS A 90 -5.33 -6.43 -4.64
N LYS A 91 -6.31 -5.54 -4.70
CA LYS A 91 -7.66 -5.83 -5.18
C LYS A 91 -8.08 -4.77 -6.19
N HIS A 92 -8.39 -5.20 -7.41
CA HIS A 92 -9.18 -4.38 -8.32
C HIS A 92 -10.63 -4.30 -7.82
N LEU A 93 -11.18 -3.09 -7.72
CA LEU A 93 -12.51 -2.87 -7.12
C LEU A 93 -13.66 -3.27 -8.06
N ASP A 94 -13.41 -3.32 -9.37
CA ASP A 94 -14.32 -3.81 -10.40
C ASP A 94 -14.28 -5.34 -10.58
N ARG A 95 -13.41 -6.04 -9.83
CA ARG A 95 -13.24 -7.50 -9.91
C ARG A 95 -13.57 -8.18 -8.59
N GLU A 96 -14.01 -9.43 -8.69
CA GLU A 96 -14.26 -10.26 -7.52
C GLU A 96 -12.94 -10.85 -6.97
N GLY A 97 -12.82 -10.92 -5.64
CA GLY A 97 -11.64 -11.49 -4.98
C GLY A 97 -10.39 -10.61 -5.02
N ILE A 98 -9.25 -11.21 -4.68
CA ILE A 98 -7.93 -10.58 -4.67
C ILE A 98 -7.25 -10.83 -6.01
N SER A 99 -6.72 -9.77 -6.61
CA SER A 99 -6.03 -9.87 -7.91
C SER A 99 -4.59 -10.32 -7.73
N PHE A 100 -3.91 -9.82 -6.70
CA PHE A 100 -2.49 -10.09 -6.48
C PHE A 100 -2.13 -9.96 -5.01
N CYS A 101 -1.20 -10.76 -4.55
CA CYS A 101 -0.58 -10.52 -3.25
C CYS A 101 0.87 -11.00 -3.26
N CYS A 102 1.74 -10.32 -2.54
CA CYS A 102 3.14 -10.70 -2.41
C CYS A 102 3.68 -10.28 -1.05
N ARG A 103 4.89 -10.72 -0.73
CA ARG A 103 5.61 -10.32 0.48
C ARG A 103 6.88 -9.56 0.09
N THR A 104 7.09 -8.39 0.67
CA THR A 104 8.24 -7.51 0.38
C THR A 104 9.55 -8.08 0.90
N SER A 105 9.52 -8.71 2.08
CA SER A 105 10.65 -9.36 2.75
C SER A 105 10.14 -10.41 3.75
N HIS A 106 10.98 -11.40 4.05
CA HIS A 106 10.72 -12.40 5.08
C HIS A 106 11.27 -11.99 6.46
N ASP A 107 11.74 -10.76 6.62
CA ASP A 107 12.11 -10.22 7.92
C ASP A 107 10.85 -10.05 8.80
N ASP A 108 10.93 -10.52 10.04
CA ASP A 108 9.86 -10.42 11.04
C ASP A 108 9.46 -8.97 11.34
N ASN A 109 10.32 -7.99 11.00
CA ASN A 109 10.06 -6.56 11.15
C ASN A 109 9.86 -5.81 9.82
N ALA A 110 9.47 -6.50 8.74
CA ALA A 110 9.23 -5.91 7.42
C ALA A 110 7.91 -5.09 7.32
N LEU A 111 7.58 -4.30 8.34
CA LEU A 111 6.34 -3.51 8.37
C LEU A 111 6.23 -2.62 7.13
N THR A 112 5.12 -2.75 6.39
CA THR A 112 4.82 -1.89 5.25
C THR A 112 4.36 -0.53 5.79
N ASN A 113 5.15 0.51 5.54
CA ASN A 113 5.00 1.82 6.16
C ASN A 113 4.07 2.75 5.38
N ALA A 114 4.20 2.79 4.05
CA ALA A 114 3.41 3.64 3.18
C ALA A 114 3.18 2.97 1.82
N ILE A 115 2.03 3.25 1.22
CA ILE A 115 1.69 2.83 -0.14
C ILE A 115 1.16 4.04 -0.89
N GLU A 116 1.59 4.16 -2.15
CA GLU A 116 1.10 5.18 -3.07
C GLU A 116 0.80 4.54 -4.42
N ILE A 117 -0.40 4.82 -4.94
CA ILE A 117 -0.84 4.36 -6.27
C ILE A 117 -0.71 5.53 -7.25
N PHE A 118 -0.12 5.27 -8.41
CA PHE A 118 0.10 6.28 -9.44
C PHE A 118 0.01 5.67 -10.84
N ASN A 119 -0.14 6.53 -11.84
CA ASN A 119 -0.06 6.13 -13.23
C ASN A 119 1.29 6.58 -13.77
N THR A 120 1.97 5.73 -14.52
CA THR A 120 3.17 6.12 -15.24
C THR A 120 2.82 7.08 -16.38
N SER A 121 3.85 7.66 -17.03
CA SER A 121 3.64 8.50 -18.21
C SER A 121 2.98 7.76 -19.38
N SER A 122 3.04 6.43 -19.42
CA SER A 122 2.34 5.60 -20.40
C SER A 122 0.87 5.32 -20.01
N GLY A 123 0.44 5.72 -18.80
CA GLY A 123 -0.88 5.45 -18.25
C GLY A 123 -1.00 4.10 -17.53
N ALA A 124 0.08 3.35 -17.39
CA ALA A 124 0.05 2.07 -16.67
C ALA A 124 -0.09 2.31 -15.16
N VAL A 125 -0.94 1.53 -14.50
CA VAL A 125 -1.17 1.64 -13.06
C VAL A 125 -0.04 0.94 -12.32
N HIS A 126 0.61 1.68 -11.44
CA HIS A 126 1.66 1.20 -10.55
C HIS A 126 1.32 1.51 -9.10
N PHE A 127 1.95 0.79 -8.19
CA PHE A 127 2.03 1.25 -6.81
C PHE A 127 3.46 1.12 -6.28
N MET A 128 3.84 2.08 -5.44
CA MET A 128 5.06 2.01 -4.67
C MET A 128 4.75 1.70 -3.20
N ALA A 129 5.54 0.84 -2.59
CA ALA A 129 5.46 0.47 -1.19
C ALA A 129 6.79 0.68 -0.49
N SER A 130 6.77 1.38 0.65
CA SER A 130 7.94 1.51 1.52
C SER A 130 7.81 0.60 2.75
N SER A 131 8.92 0.07 3.22
CA SER A 131 8.94 -0.87 4.35
C SER A 131 10.05 -0.57 5.35
N ASN A 132 9.93 -1.17 6.53
CA ASN A 132 10.92 -1.11 7.60
C ASN A 132 12.21 -1.87 7.28
N ASP A 133 12.22 -2.68 6.22
CA ASP A 133 13.41 -3.38 5.72
C ASP A 133 14.35 -2.49 4.88
N ASN A 134 14.21 -1.18 5.04
CA ASN A 134 14.90 -0.12 4.31
C ASN A 134 14.66 -0.13 2.78
N GLY A 135 13.62 -0.81 2.29
CA GLY A 135 13.31 -0.88 0.87
C GLY A 135 12.12 0.00 0.45
N VAL A 136 12.22 0.58 -0.75
CA VAL A 136 11.10 1.10 -1.53
C VAL A 136 10.96 0.27 -2.79
N ARG A 137 9.76 -0.21 -3.06
CA ARG A 137 9.47 -1.17 -4.14
C ARG A 137 8.37 -0.63 -5.03
N ASP A 138 8.59 -0.69 -6.34
CA ASP A 138 7.65 -0.28 -7.38
C ASP A 138 7.09 -1.51 -8.08
N TYR A 139 5.77 -1.65 -8.11
CA TYR A 139 5.05 -2.77 -8.70
C TYR A 139 4.20 -2.31 -9.88
N ASP A 140 4.37 -2.98 -11.01
CA ASP A 140 3.54 -2.84 -12.20
C ASP A 140 2.29 -3.73 -12.06
N MET A 141 1.11 -3.12 -12.11
CA MET A 141 -0.16 -3.81 -11.95
C MET A 141 -0.78 -4.31 -13.25
N GLU A 142 -0.20 -3.98 -14.41
CA GLU A 142 -0.53 -4.65 -15.67
C GLU A 142 0.18 -6.01 -15.75
N ARG A 143 1.43 -6.07 -15.26
CA ARG A 143 2.27 -7.28 -15.29
C ARG A 143 2.27 -8.08 -13.98
N PHE A 144 1.76 -7.51 -12.90
CA PHE A 144 1.75 -8.09 -11.55
C PHE A 144 3.14 -8.51 -11.07
N GLN A 145 4.11 -7.60 -11.21
CA GLN A 145 5.52 -7.86 -10.93
C GLN A 145 6.21 -6.66 -10.29
N LEU A 146 7.27 -6.96 -9.53
CA LEU A 146 8.19 -5.96 -9.01
C LEU A 146 9.03 -5.41 -10.16
N CYS A 147 8.96 -4.11 -10.42
CA CYS A 147 9.77 -3.42 -11.42
C CYS A 147 11.08 -2.92 -10.83
N ASN A 148 11.02 -2.21 -9.71
CA ASN A 148 12.18 -1.58 -9.11
C ASN A 148 12.25 -1.86 -7.60
N HIS A 149 13.46 -2.00 -7.10
CA HIS A 149 13.74 -2.11 -5.67
C HIS A 149 14.90 -1.17 -5.31
N PHE A 150 14.59 -0.17 -4.49
CA PHE A 150 15.53 0.82 -4.00
C PHE A 150 15.82 0.56 -2.54
N GLN A 151 17.08 0.26 -2.24
CA GLN A 151 17.54 -0.01 -0.89
C GLN A 151 18.16 1.25 -0.28
N PHE A 152 17.83 1.52 0.98
CA PHE A 152 18.36 2.62 1.77
C PHE A 152 19.12 2.10 2.99
N ASP A 153 19.85 3.00 3.66
CA ASP A 153 20.62 2.66 4.87
C ASP A 153 19.74 2.52 6.12
N CYS A 154 18.48 2.94 6.06
CA CYS A 154 17.56 2.93 7.19
C CYS A 154 16.08 2.86 6.78
N PRO A 155 15.18 2.55 7.75
CA PRO A 155 13.77 2.32 7.47
C PRO A 155 13.07 3.50 6.82
N VAL A 156 12.30 3.21 5.78
CA VAL A 156 11.57 4.22 5.02
C VAL A 156 10.14 4.34 5.52
N ASN A 157 9.86 5.41 6.26
CA ASN A 157 8.63 5.58 7.05
C ASN A 157 7.51 6.32 6.30
N GLY A 158 7.84 6.97 5.20
CA GLY A 158 6.87 7.70 4.39
C GLY A 158 7.42 7.95 3.01
N MET A 159 6.51 8.08 2.05
CA MET A 159 6.82 8.35 0.66
C MET A 159 5.69 9.22 0.09
N MET A 160 6.06 10.16 -0.75
CA MET A 160 5.14 10.97 -1.53
C MET A 160 5.75 11.23 -2.91
N ARG A 161 5.10 10.75 -3.96
CA ARG A 161 5.49 11.00 -5.34
C ARG A 161 5.04 12.39 -5.75
N THR A 162 5.87 13.04 -6.55
CA THR A 162 5.55 14.29 -7.23
C THR A 162 5.94 14.17 -8.70
N GLU A 163 5.05 14.63 -9.57
CA GLU A 163 5.26 14.66 -11.02
C GLU A 163 5.42 16.12 -11.44
N ASN A 164 6.55 16.43 -12.06
CA ASN A 164 6.85 17.77 -12.56
C ASN A 164 7.35 17.67 -14.00
N TYR A 165 6.58 18.20 -14.95
CA TYR A 165 7.00 18.33 -16.36
C TYR A 165 7.55 17.05 -17.00
N GLY A 166 6.90 15.89 -16.75
CA GLY A 166 7.32 14.60 -17.30
C GLY A 166 8.46 13.92 -16.55
N ALA A 167 9.06 14.56 -15.54
CA ALA A 167 9.95 13.92 -14.59
C ALA A 167 9.16 13.49 -13.34
N SER A 168 9.31 12.22 -12.97
CA SER A 168 8.78 11.69 -11.73
C SER A 168 9.84 11.70 -10.65
N SER A 169 9.46 12.09 -9.44
CA SER A 169 10.32 12.06 -8.27
C SER A 169 9.50 11.64 -7.06
N ALA A 170 10.12 11.10 -6.02
CA ALA A 170 9.42 10.92 -4.75
C ALA A 170 10.23 11.49 -3.59
N ALA A 171 9.54 12.22 -2.74
CA ALA A 171 10.04 12.58 -1.43
C ALA A 171 9.89 11.38 -0.50
N ILE A 172 10.99 11.02 0.16
CA ILE A 172 11.07 9.88 1.06
C ILE A 172 11.37 10.40 2.46
N GLY A 173 10.48 10.08 3.39
CA GLY A 173 10.65 10.37 4.81
C GLY A 173 11.41 9.24 5.49
N ILE A 174 12.63 9.53 5.94
CA ILE A 174 13.49 8.59 6.65
C ILE A 174 13.76 9.13 8.06
N LEU A 175 13.63 8.28 9.07
CA LEU A 175 14.05 8.62 10.44
C LEU A 175 15.52 8.21 10.61
N GLN A 176 16.42 9.19 10.72
CA GLN A 176 17.81 8.93 11.10
C GLN A 176 18.02 9.24 12.59
N GLY A 177 18.53 8.25 13.33
CA GLY A 177 19.00 8.41 14.70
C GLY A 177 18.00 8.02 15.80
N LYS A 178 18.54 7.58 16.96
CA LYS A 178 17.78 7.23 18.18
C LYS A 178 17.22 8.45 18.93
N SER A 179 17.35 9.67 18.40
CA SER A 179 16.82 10.90 19.00
C SER A 179 15.68 11.46 18.14
N CYS A 180 14.55 11.75 18.78
CA CYS A 180 13.36 12.35 18.18
C CYS A 180 13.58 13.82 17.75
N THR A 181 14.61 14.10 16.96
CA THR A 181 14.98 15.44 16.52
C THR A 181 15.07 15.47 15.00
N CYS A 182 13.93 15.79 14.40
CA CYS A 182 13.69 16.04 12.97
C CYS A 182 13.75 14.82 12.02
N PRO A 183 12.64 14.45 11.35
CA PRO A 183 12.72 13.56 10.20
C PRO A 183 13.61 14.17 9.12
N SER A 184 14.52 13.37 8.56
CA SER A 184 15.33 13.78 7.42
C SER A 184 14.55 13.44 6.15
N PHE A 185 14.18 14.46 5.38
CA PHE A 185 13.52 14.26 4.09
C PHE A 185 14.59 14.15 3.00
N TRP A 186 14.61 13.01 2.32
CA TRP A 186 15.43 12.81 1.13
C TRP A 186 14.52 12.90 -0.08
N VAL A 187 14.88 13.72 -1.07
CA VAL A 187 14.23 13.66 -2.38
C VAL A 187 15.01 12.65 -3.20
N ALA A 188 14.40 11.50 -3.44
CA ALA A 188 14.91 10.55 -4.41
C ALA A 188 14.24 10.82 -5.76
N ALA A 189 15.03 11.20 -6.76
CA ALA A 189 14.54 11.21 -8.12
C ALA A 189 14.46 9.76 -8.62
N PHE A 190 13.24 9.25 -8.78
CA PHE A 190 13.00 7.96 -9.39
C PHE A 190 12.70 8.19 -10.87
N ALA A 191 13.71 8.01 -11.73
CA ALA A 191 13.48 7.97 -13.16
C ALA A 191 12.75 6.67 -13.49
N THR A 192 11.44 6.77 -13.76
CA THR A 192 10.61 5.72 -14.36
C THR A 192 10.24 6.13 -15.77
#